data_AF-A0AAU6TP22-F1
#
_entry.id   AF-A0AAU6TP22-F1
#
_cell.length_a   1.000
_cell.length_b   1.000
_cell.length_c   1.000
_cell.angle_alpha   90.00
_cell.angle_beta   90.00
_cell.angle_gamma   90.00
#
_symmetry.space_group_name_H-M   'P 1'
#
loop_
_entity.id
_entity.type
_entity.pdbx_description
1 polymer ?
#
loop_
_entity_poly.entity_id
_entity_poly.type
_entity_poly.pdbx_seq_one_letter_code
_entity_poly.pdbx_strand_id
1 'polypeptide(L)'
;MPESVKPVSDFELNNYLGKWYEIARLDHSFERGLSQVTAEYSIRNDGGVSVLNRGYSEDKGEWKEAEGKAYFVNSPTDGYLKVSFFGPFYGSYVVFELDRENYSYAFVSGPNTGYLWLLSRTPTVEAGILEKFVQMSKERGFDTNQLIYVQQQ
;
A
#
# COMPACT_ATOMS: atom_id res chain seq x y z
N MET A 1 3.69 -12.29 6.33
CA MET A 1 4.58 -11.62 5.35
C MET A 1 5.53 -12.64 4.76
N PRO A 2 5.97 -12.50 3.50
CA PRO A 2 7.01 -13.34 2.91
C PRO A 2 8.31 -13.29 3.72
N GLU A 3 9.07 -14.39 3.78
CA GLU A 3 10.34 -14.44 4.54
C GLU A 3 11.40 -13.45 4.02
N SER A 4 11.38 -13.20 2.71
CA SER A 4 12.23 -12.28 1.95
C SER A 4 11.91 -10.80 2.21
N VAL A 5 10.78 -10.49 2.83
CA VAL A 5 10.32 -9.12 3.10
C VAL A 5 10.66 -8.74 4.54
N LYS A 6 11.29 -7.58 4.71
CA LYS A 6 11.55 -6.97 6.02
C LYS A 6 10.93 -5.57 6.06
N PRO A 7 10.23 -5.20 7.14
CA PRO A 7 9.71 -3.85 7.29
C PRO A 7 10.85 -2.84 7.41
N VAL A 8 10.60 -1.61 6.97
CA VAL A 8 11.49 -0.48 7.27
C VAL A 8 11.52 -0.21 8.78
N SER A 9 12.71 0.11 9.29
CA SER A 9 12.91 0.70 10.62
C SER A 9 12.71 2.21 10.57
N ASP A 10 12.65 2.84 11.76
CA ASP A 10 12.56 4.29 11.92
C ASP A 10 11.33 4.89 11.20
N PHE A 11 10.25 4.11 11.17
CA PHE A 11 8.98 4.52 10.59
C PHE A 11 8.30 5.57 11.47
N GLU A 12 7.91 6.70 10.87
CA GLU A 12 7.20 7.79 11.53
C GLU A 12 5.77 7.87 11.00
N LEU A 13 4.82 7.40 11.80
CA LEU A 13 3.40 7.34 11.40
C LEU A 13 2.89 8.70 10.91
N ASN A 14 3.21 9.79 11.62
CA ASN A 14 2.72 11.13 11.28
C ASN A 14 3.08 11.56 9.86
N ASN A 15 4.27 11.18 9.37
CA ASN A 15 4.71 11.48 8.01
C ASN A 15 4.07 10.55 6.97
N TYR A 16 3.50 9.43 7.41
CA TYR A 16 2.79 8.46 6.57
C TYR A 16 1.28 8.76 6.46
N LEU A 17 0.71 9.56 7.36
CA LEU A 17 -0.70 9.93 7.33
C LEU A 17 -1.09 10.70 6.05
N GLY A 18 -2.38 10.78 5.78
CA GLY A 18 -2.95 11.43 4.60
C GLY A 18 -3.01 10.50 3.39
N LYS A 19 -3.16 11.12 2.23
CA LYS A 19 -3.47 10.44 0.97
C LYS A 19 -2.22 9.86 0.29
N TRP A 20 -2.40 8.69 -0.28
CA TRP A 20 -1.46 8.00 -1.17
C TRP A 20 -2.20 7.52 -2.42
N TYR A 21 -1.58 7.71 -3.58
CA TYR A 21 -2.01 7.15 -4.85
C TYR A 21 -1.39 5.78 -5.03
N GLU A 22 -2.19 4.81 -5.46
CA GLU A 22 -1.68 3.51 -5.86
C GLU A 22 -1.19 3.58 -7.30
N ILE A 23 0.11 3.44 -7.51
CA ILE A 23 0.74 3.56 -8.84
C ILE A 23 0.80 2.20 -9.53
N ALA A 24 1.11 1.16 -8.76
CA ALA A 24 1.13 -0.20 -9.25
C ALA A 24 0.70 -1.17 -8.17
N ARG A 25 0.09 -2.27 -8.58
CA ARG A 25 -0.27 -3.39 -7.69
C ARG A 25 -0.13 -4.73 -8.40
N LEU A 26 -0.14 -5.82 -7.63
CA LEU A 26 -0.51 -7.12 -8.17
C LEU A 26 -2.04 -7.26 -8.23
N ASP A 27 -2.54 -8.24 -8.97
CA ASP A 27 -3.98 -8.42 -9.12
C ASP A 27 -4.64 -8.85 -7.79
N HIS A 28 -5.56 -8.03 -7.31
CA HIS A 28 -6.30 -8.25 -6.08
C HIS A 28 -7.79 -8.27 -6.40
N SER A 29 -8.47 -9.36 -6.06
CA SER A 29 -9.88 -9.57 -6.47
C SER A 29 -10.83 -8.45 -6.04
N PHE A 30 -10.51 -7.74 -4.96
CA PHE A 30 -11.30 -6.62 -4.43
C PHE A 30 -11.04 -5.27 -5.13
N GLU A 31 -9.97 -5.17 -5.92
CA GLU A 31 -9.57 -3.94 -6.63
C GLU A 31 -9.69 -4.05 -8.15
N ARG A 32 -10.05 -5.23 -8.68
CA ARG A 32 -10.23 -5.45 -10.12
C ARG A 32 -11.19 -4.43 -10.75
N GLY A 33 -10.75 -3.86 -11.87
CA GLY A 33 -11.50 -2.87 -12.63
C GLY A 33 -11.54 -1.46 -12.01
N LEU A 34 -10.76 -1.20 -10.95
CA LEU A 34 -10.66 0.14 -10.37
C LEU A 34 -9.46 0.92 -10.93
N SER A 35 -9.73 2.15 -11.39
CA SER A 35 -8.75 3.21 -11.69
C SER A 35 -8.77 4.29 -10.60
N GLN A 36 -7.85 5.24 -10.66
CA GLN A 36 -7.74 6.38 -9.73
C GLN A 36 -7.74 5.94 -8.25
N VAL A 37 -7.02 4.85 -7.97
CA VAL A 37 -7.05 4.22 -6.65
C VAL A 37 -6.19 5.01 -5.67
N THR A 38 -6.74 5.30 -4.50
CA THR A 38 -6.08 5.99 -3.40
C THR A 38 -6.32 5.29 -2.08
N ALA A 39 -5.35 5.34 -1.18
CA ALA A 39 -5.48 4.99 0.22
C ALA A 39 -5.23 6.25 1.09
N GLU A 40 -6.12 6.54 2.01
CA GLU A 40 -5.98 7.66 2.94
C GLU A 40 -5.91 7.16 4.39
N TYR A 41 -4.85 7.58 5.09
CA TYR A 41 -4.55 7.12 6.44
C TYR A 41 -4.78 8.25 7.46
N SER A 42 -5.50 7.96 8.53
CA SER A 42 -5.72 8.92 9.63
C SER A 42 -5.56 8.27 11.00
N ILE A 43 -5.12 9.03 11.99
CA ILE A 43 -4.95 8.51 13.35
C ILE A 43 -6.31 8.28 14.02
N ARG A 44 -6.41 7.23 14.83
CA ARG A 44 -7.59 6.92 15.64
C ARG A 44 -7.30 7.11 17.12
N ASN A 45 -8.34 7.44 17.88
CA ASN A 45 -8.25 7.62 19.34
C ASN A 45 -7.86 6.34 20.10
N ASP A 46 -8.04 5.16 19.48
CA ASP A 46 -7.66 3.85 20.05
C ASP A 46 -6.19 3.49 19.78
N GLY A 47 -5.39 4.41 19.23
CA GLY A 47 -4.00 4.19 18.86
C GLY A 47 -3.80 3.42 17.55
N GLY A 48 -4.89 3.08 16.85
CA GLY A 48 -4.85 2.52 15.50
C GLY A 48 -4.79 3.58 14.40
N VAL A 49 -4.84 3.11 13.16
CA VAL A 49 -4.89 3.93 11.93
C VAL A 49 -6.17 3.59 11.18
N SER A 50 -6.97 4.59 10.79
CA SER A 50 -8.07 4.41 9.86
C SER A 50 -7.52 4.35 8.45
N VAL A 51 -8.07 3.48 7.61
CA VAL A 51 -7.65 3.30 6.22
C VAL A 51 -8.88 3.48 5.33
N LEU A 52 -8.90 4.50 4.49
CA LEU A 52 -9.96 4.69 3.50
C LEU A 52 -9.38 4.43 2.11
N ASN A 53 -9.74 3.28 1.52
CA ASN A 53 -9.44 2.98 0.14
C ASN A 53 -10.57 3.49 -0.75
N ARG A 54 -10.23 4.13 -1.87
CA ARG A 54 -11.18 4.67 -2.84
C ARG A 54 -10.68 4.41 -4.25
N GLY A 55 -11.56 4.02 -5.16
CA GLY A 55 -11.25 3.80 -6.57
C GLY A 55 -12.46 3.99 -7.47
N TYR A 56 -12.22 4.35 -8.73
CA TYR A 56 -13.27 4.58 -9.74
C TYR A 56 -13.50 3.32 -10.57
N SER A 57 -14.76 2.87 -10.66
CA SER A 57 -15.17 1.73 -11.46
C SER A 57 -15.67 2.22 -12.82
N GLU A 58 -14.84 2.17 -13.85
CA GLU A 58 -15.22 2.69 -15.18
C GLU A 58 -16.44 1.98 -15.76
N ASP A 59 -16.52 0.66 -15.64
CA ASP A 59 -17.67 -0.14 -16.09
C ASP A 59 -19.01 0.29 -15.50
N LYS A 60 -18.99 0.86 -14.29
CA LYS A 60 -20.19 1.28 -13.55
C LYS A 60 -20.37 2.79 -13.50
N GLY A 61 -19.36 3.56 -13.91
CA GLY A 61 -19.34 5.01 -13.80
C GLY A 61 -19.38 5.54 -12.36
N GLU A 62 -19.00 4.75 -11.35
CA GLU A 62 -19.17 5.09 -9.93
C GLU A 62 -17.87 4.98 -9.12
N TRP A 63 -17.78 5.74 -8.03
CA TRP A 63 -16.72 5.58 -7.03
C TRP A 63 -17.07 4.46 -6.06
N LYS A 64 -16.08 3.63 -5.74
CA LYS A 64 -16.15 2.62 -4.68
C LYS A 64 -15.20 2.99 -3.56
N GLU A 65 -15.65 2.74 -2.34
CA GLU A 65 -14.90 3.03 -1.13
C GLU A 65 -14.93 1.82 -0.18
N ALA A 66 -13.83 1.63 0.54
CA ALA A 66 -13.70 0.62 1.59
C ALA A 66 -12.97 1.23 2.78
N GLU A 67 -13.63 1.25 3.93
CA GLU A 67 -13.05 1.69 5.18
C GLU A 67 -12.52 0.50 5.98
N GLY A 68 -11.32 0.64 6.51
CA GLY A 68 -10.65 -0.37 7.30
C GLY A 68 -9.89 0.25 8.47
N LYS A 69 -9.29 -0.62 9.28
CA LYS A 69 -8.46 -0.25 10.42
C LYS A 69 -7.16 -1.01 10.40
N ALA A 70 -6.08 -0.34 10.78
CA ALA A 70 -4.77 -0.93 10.93
C ALA A 70 -4.20 -0.71 12.34
N TYR A 71 -3.40 -1.67 12.80
CA TYR A 71 -2.67 -1.59 14.05
C TYR A 71 -1.24 -2.08 13.82
N PHE A 72 -0.27 -1.50 14.53
CA PHE A 72 1.10 -2.01 14.53
C PHE A 72 1.15 -3.44 15.07
N VAL A 73 2.00 -4.27 14.46
CA VAL A 73 2.21 -5.66 14.91
C VAL A 73 3.29 -5.73 15.99
N ASN A 74 4.36 -4.96 15.81
CA ASN A 74 5.51 -4.89 16.71
C ASN A 74 5.58 -3.48 17.33
N SER A 75 6.65 -2.74 17.02
CA SER A 75 6.84 -1.34 17.44
C SER A 75 6.12 -0.37 16.48
N PRO A 76 5.65 0.79 16.97
CA PRO A 76 5.20 1.90 16.11
C PRO A 76 6.28 2.46 15.18
N THR A 77 7.55 2.14 15.44
CA THR A 77 8.71 2.52 14.62
C THR A 77 9.03 1.51 13.52
N ASP A 78 8.30 0.41 13.45
CA ASP A 78 8.43 -0.57 12.38
C ASP A 78 7.31 -0.34 11.37
N GLY A 79 7.64 -0.33 10.08
CA GLY A 79 6.66 -0.28 8.98
C GLY A 79 5.82 -1.56 8.85
N TYR A 80 5.45 -2.20 9.96
CA TYR A 80 4.69 -3.46 9.99
C TYR A 80 3.37 -3.31 10.73
N LEU A 81 2.29 -3.31 9.96
CA LEU A 81 0.93 -3.23 10.44
C LEU A 81 0.15 -4.49 10.07
N LYS A 82 -1.00 -4.64 10.72
CA LYS A 82 -2.05 -5.58 10.34
C LYS A 82 -3.30 -4.77 10.01
N VAL A 83 -3.90 -4.98 8.84
CA VAL A 83 -5.05 -4.23 8.32
C VAL A 83 -6.29 -5.11 8.19
N SER A 84 -7.47 -4.56 8.46
CA SER A 84 -8.76 -5.24 8.38
C SER A 84 -9.80 -4.33 7.72
N PHE A 85 -10.40 -4.78 6.61
CA PHE A 85 -11.48 -4.07 5.90
C PHE A 85 -12.87 -4.67 6.15
N PHE A 86 -13.00 -5.99 6.35
CA PHE A 86 -14.30 -6.65 6.52
C PHE A 86 -14.21 -7.84 7.51
N GLY A 87 -14.82 -7.71 8.69
CA GLY A 87 -14.86 -8.79 9.70
C GLY A 87 -13.63 -8.89 10.62
N PRO A 88 -13.49 -9.96 11.44
CA PRO A 88 -12.41 -10.10 12.43
C PRO A 88 -11.06 -10.55 11.83
N PHE A 89 -10.85 -10.40 10.52
CA PHE A 89 -9.66 -10.89 9.82
C PHE A 89 -8.70 -9.77 9.49
N TYR A 90 -7.44 -9.97 9.87
CA TYR A 90 -6.37 -9.04 9.59
C TYR A 90 -5.36 -9.63 8.62
N GLY A 91 -5.01 -8.88 7.58
CA GLY A 91 -3.88 -9.17 6.68
C GLY A 91 -2.63 -8.39 7.10
N SER A 92 -1.44 -8.92 6.81
CA SER A 92 -0.20 -8.15 6.97
C SER A 92 -0.20 -6.96 6.01
N TYR A 93 0.33 -5.82 6.47
CA TYR A 93 0.66 -4.64 5.68
C TYR A 93 2.09 -4.26 6.05
N VAL A 94 3.04 -4.45 5.12
CA VAL A 94 4.47 -4.33 5.39
C VAL A 94 5.07 -3.31 4.44
N VAL A 95 5.40 -2.12 4.94
CA VAL A 95 6.22 -1.13 4.23
C VAL A 95 7.65 -1.63 4.24
N PHE A 96 8.15 -2.09 3.10
CA PHE A 96 9.48 -2.71 3.00
C PHE A 96 10.52 -1.81 2.31
N GLU A 97 10.08 -0.71 1.74
CA GLU A 97 10.92 0.38 1.25
C GLU A 97 10.11 1.68 1.33
N LEU A 98 10.77 2.79 1.69
CA LEU A 98 10.14 4.08 1.93
C LEU A 98 11.13 5.20 1.67
N ASP A 99 10.68 6.28 1.04
CA ASP A 99 11.42 7.54 1.01
C ASP A 99 11.58 8.10 2.43
N ARG A 100 12.79 8.04 2.98
CA ARG A 100 13.10 8.49 4.34
C ARG A 100 13.13 10.00 4.50
N GLU A 101 13.26 10.76 3.40
CA GLU A 101 13.36 12.22 3.47
C GLU A 101 11.98 12.87 3.46
N ASN A 102 11.14 12.52 2.47
CA ASN A 102 9.87 13.22 2.25
C ASN A 102 8.64 12.31 2.34
N TYR A 103 8.81 11.01 2.56
CA TYR A 103 7.72 10.03 2.53
C TYR A 103 6.93 10.16 1.22
N SER A 104 7.64 10.36 0.10
CA SER A 104 7.05 10.60 -1.21
C SER A 104 6.58 9.31 -1.92
N TYR A 105 7.23 8.17 -1.66
CA TYR A 105 6.84 6.85 -2.16
C TYR A 105 7.01 5.77 -1.09
N ALA A 106 6.23 4.70 -1.20
CA ALA A 106 6.31 3.54 -0.32
C ALA A 106 6.07 2.24 -1.10
N PHE A 107 6.84 1.19 -0.83
CA PHE A 107 6.61 -0.14 -1.37
C PHE A 107 6.04 -1.03 -0.28
N VAL A 108 4.89 -1.64 -0.54
CA VAL A 108 4.09 -2.33 0.47
C VAL A 108 3.84 -3.78 0.05
N SER A 109 4.01 -4.72 0.97
CA SER A 109 3.70 -6.14 0.81
C SER A 109 2.55 -6.55 1.72
N GLY A 110 1.77 -7.54 1.27
CA GLY A 110 0.77 -8.21 2.09
C GLY A 110 1.29 -9.45 2.83
N PRO A 111 0.39 -10.41 3.18
CA PRO A 111 0.76 -11.60 3.96
C PRO A 111 1.67 -12.59 3.22
N ASN A 112 1.62 -12.61 1.88
CA ASN A 112 2.39 -13.48 0.99
C ASN A 112 2.79 -12.72 -0.29
N THR A 113 3.46 -13.39 -1.24
CA THR A 113 3.96 -12.79 -2.50
C THR A 113 2.88 -12.50 -3.55
N GLY A 114 1.61 -12.74 -3.23
CA GLY A 114 0.47 -12.36 -4.08
C GLY A 114 -0.06 -10.94 -3.82
N TYR A 115 0.53 -10.19 -2.88
CA TYR A 115 0.07 -8.88 -2.45
C TYR A 115 1.21 -7.86 -2.44
N LEU A 116 1.15 -6.87 -3.32
CA LEU A 116 2.22 -5.92 -3.54
C LEU A 116 1.64 -4.60 -4.07
N TRP A 117 2.11 -3.47 -3.55
CA TRP A 117 1.72 -2.14 -3.97
C TRP A 117 2.91 -1.18 -4.04
N LEU A 118 2.90 -0.30 -5.04
CA LEU A 118 3.67 0.93 -5.08
C LEU A 118 2.73 2.10 -4.78
N LEU A 119 2.99 2.80 -3.68
CA LEU A 119 2.24 3.98 -3.27
C LEU A 119 3.08 5.24 -3.50
N SER A 120 2.44 6.35 -3.86
CA SER A 120 3.06 7.67 -4.04
C SER A 120 2.21 8.79 -3.48
N ARG A 121 2.83 9.90 -3.07
CA ARG A 121 2.13 11.15 -2.71
C ARG A 121 1.57 11.90 -3.90
N THR A 122 2.07 11.59 -5.11
CA THR A 122 1.62 12.16 -6.38
C THR A 122 1.03 11.08 -7.28
N PRO A 123 0.15 11.43 -8.24
CA PRO A 123 -0.49 10.45 -9.14
C PRO A 123 0.50 9.77 -10.11
N THR A 124 1.74 10.27 -10.20
CA THR A 124 2.82 9.68 -10.99
C THR A 124 4.10 9.63 -10.15
N VAL A 125 5.07 8.81 -10.60
CA VAL A 125 6.41 8.72 -10.01
C VAL A 125 7.46 8.82 -11.10
N GLU A 126 8.69 9.19 -10.72
CA GLU A 126 9.83 9.15 -11.62
C GLU A 126 10.16 7.71 -12.06
N ALA A 127 10.69 7.56 -13.28
CA ALA A 127 11.03 6.26 -13.84
C ALA A 127 11.98 5.45 -12.94
N GLY A 128 12.96 6.11 -12.31
CA GLY A 128 13.90 5.44 -11.40
C GLY A 128 13.24 4.82 -10.16
N ILE A 129 12.15 5.42 -9.66
CA ILE A 129 11.38 4.84 -8.54
C ILE A 129 10.62 3.60 -9.00
N LEU A 130 10.04 3.65 -10.20
CA LEU A 130 9.34 2.50 -10.79
C LEU A 130 10.30 1.32 -11.04
N GLU A 131 11.47 1.60 -11.63
CA GLU A 131 12.51 0.60 -11.86
C GLU A 131 13.00 -0.02 -10.53
N LYS A 132 13.26 0.83 -9.53
CA LYS A 132 13.62 0.39 -8.17
C LYS A 132 12.54 -0.52 -7.57
N PHE A 133 11.26 -0.15 -7.70
CA PHE A 133 10.14 -0.95 -7.22
C PHE A 133 10.10 -2.33 -7.88
N VAL A 134 10.20 -2.39 -9.20
CA VAL A 134 10.21 -3.65 -9.97
C VAL A 134 11.40 -4.51 -9.57
N GLN A 135 12.61 -3.94 -9.51
CA GLN A 135 13.81 -4.69 -9.14
C GLN A 135 13.71 -5.28 -7.73
N MET A 136 13.42 -4.44 -6.73
CA MET A 136 13.35 -4.87 -5.33
C MET A 136 12.25 -5.90 -5.09
N SER A 137 11.12 -5.78 -5.79
CA SER A 137 10.02 -6.73 -5.71
C SER A 137 10.40 -8.08 -6.34
N LYS A 138 11.05 -8.08 -7.51
CA LYS A 138 11.52 -9.30 -8.15
C LYS A 138 12.53 -10.06 -7.27
N GLU A 139 13.48 -9.35 -6.65
CA GLU A 139 14.45 -9.93 -5.72
C GLU A 139 13.79 -10.57 -4.48
N ARG A 140 12.60 -10.10 -4.10
CA ARG A 140 11.82 -10.63 -2.97
C ARG A 140 10.85 -11.74 -3.36
N GLY A 141 10.80 -12.13 -4.63
CA GLY A 141 10.00 -13.26 -5.12
C GLY A 141 8.57 -12.90 -5.53
N PHE A 142 8.27 -11.62 -5.76
CA PHE A 142 7.01 -11.19 -6.37
C PHE A 142 7.06 -11.37 -7.90
N ASP A 143 5.94 -11.79 -8.50
CA ASP A 143 5.85 -11.92 -9.96
C ASP A 143 5.58 -10.56 -10.62
N THR A 144 6.64 -9.81 -10.87
CA THR A 144 6.55 -8.45 -11.42
C THR A 144 6.01 -8.39 -12.85
N ASN A 145 5.92 -9.53 -13.55
CA ASN A 145 5.29 -9.56 -14.89
C ASN A 145 3.77 -9.41 -14.82
N GLN A 146 3.17 -9.62 -13.64
CA GLN A 146 1.74 -9.45 -13.39
C GLN A 146 1.38 -8.09 -12.77
N LEU A 147 2.33 -7.15 -12.73
CA LEU A 147 2.06 -5.81 -12.23
C LEU A 147 1.02 -5.10 -13.11
N ILE A 148 0.02 -4.57 -12.43
CA ILE A 148 -0.98 -3.67 -12.99
C ILE A 148 -0.54 -2.26 -12.65
N TYR A 149 -0.29 -1.44 -13.66
CA TYR A 149 -0.07 0.00 -13.49
C TYR A 149 -1.42 0.70 -13.49
N VAL A 150 -1.76 1.33 -12.37
CA VAL A 150 -3.07 1.92 -12.16
C VAL A 150 -3.11 3.28 -12.85
N GLN A 151 -4.14 3.50 -13.66
CA GLN A 151 -4.36 4.80 -14.27
C GLN A 151 -4.75 5.83 -13.19
N GLN A 152 -4.01 6.93 -13.13
CA GLN A 152 -4.27 8.07 -12.26
C GLN A 152 -4.59 9.32 -13.11
N GLN A 153 -5.25 10.32 -12.51
CA GLN A 153 -5.48 11.64 -13.12
C GLN A 153 -4.38 12.63 -12.78
#